data_AF-A0A914XZK3-F1
#
_entry.id   AF-A0A914XZK3-F1
#
_cell.length_a   1.000
_cell.length_b   1.000
_cell.length_c   1.000
_cell.angle_alpha   90.00
_cell.angle_beta   90.00
_cell.angle_gamma   90.00
#
_symmetry.space_group_name_H-M   'P 1'
#
loop_
_entity.id
_entity.type
_entity.pdbx_description
1 polymer ?
#
loop_
_entity_poly.entity_id
_entity_poly.type
_entity_poly.pdbx_seq_one_letter_code
_entity_poly.pdbx_strand_id
1 'polypeptide(L)'
;MYLRLQNVTHLNNLGPVRFAATYPKYTPKLKNELFPHVAPVSLTYKKTKSDEWTKMSPNGLINGYLQLSKHRLSLLIASTAAGGYMVAPGYMDAKCFVACTVGTMLMSASANACNHLLEAPYDAQMKRTQSRVLVVHRFTPLHALTFAGITSITGATILWAGCNPLTAALGVLNLGLYAGVYTPLKRYHIGCTWAGAVVGAIPPLMGYAALTGSLDPAAFVLATILYSWQFPHFNGLSWNLRGDYSRAGYRVMCVTDEGICRRTTIRHSLALLGLCSIAAPLTHLTSLNFAFSSIPLNAAMIYLSYLFYKNPDAKTSRNLFRFSLLYLPLIMVLMVMSSRGTSNEVNSIAALSTSSLHYLPGSLKPVNSPVELTVKS
;
A
#
# COMPACT_ATOMS: atom_id res chain seq x y z
N MET A 1 6.89 -34.37 3.72
CA MET A 1 8.13 -34.37 2.90
C MET A 1 9.05 -33.29 3.47
N TYR A 2 10.10 -33.68 4.20
CA TYR A 2 11.04 -32.73 4.83
C TYR A 2 12.15 -32.43 3.83
N LEU A 3 12.26 -31.18 3.37
CA LEU A 3 13.40 -30.71 2.57
C LEU A 3 14.36 -29.92 3.46
N ARG A 4 15.57 -30.48 3.63
CA ARG A 4 16.73 -29.91 4.29
C ARG A 4 17.42 -28.97 3.29
N LEU A 5 17.46 -27.67 3.56
CA LEU A 5 18.38 -26.78 2.84
C LEU A 5 19.79 -27.01 3.41
N GLN A 6 20.63 -27.62 2.59
CA GLN A 6 22.05 -27.84 2.85
C GLN A 6 22.85 -26.54 2.78
N ASN A 7 23.90 -26.53 3.60
CA ASN A 7 25.00 -25.59 3.68
C ASN A 7 25.44 -24.96 2.34
N VAL A 8 25.54 -23.63 2.32
CA VAL A 8 26.44 -22.92 1.40
C VAL A 8 27.71 -22.59 2.20
N THR A 9 28.63 -23.55 2.22
CA THR A 9 30.05 -23.34 2.54
C THR A 9 30.83 -23.67 1.29
N HIS A 10 31.05 -22.69 0.40
CA HIS A 10 32.10 -22.73 -0.62
C HIS A 10 32.30 -21.33 -1.21
N LEU A 11 33.19 -20.55 -0.61
CA LEU A 11 33.95 -19.47 -1.26
C LEU A 11 35.28 -19.28 -0.50
N ASN A 12 36.09 -20.34 -0.49
CA ASN A 12 37.53 -20.26 -0.23
C ASN A 12 38.21 -20.68 -1.53
N ASN A 13 38.49 -19.73 -2.43
CA ASN A 13 39.44 -19.89 -3.55
C ASN A 13 39.70 -18.55 -4.28
N LEU A 14 40.14 -17.53 -3.54
CA LEU A 14 40.89 -16.42 -4.13
C LEU A 14 42.15 -16.23 -3.30
N GLY A 15 43.32 -16.38 -3.95
CA GLY A 15 44.63 -16.27 -3.32
C GLY A 15 44.89 -14.88 -2.71
N PRO A 16 45.89 -14.75 -1.83
CA PRO A 16 46.08 -13.54 -1.06
C PRO A 16 46.71 -12.43 -1.90
N VAL A 17 45.99 -11.32 -2.07
CA VAL A 17 46.61 -10.02 -2.42
C VAL A 17 47.33 -9.51 -1.17
N ARG A 18 48.66 -9.45 -1.22
CA ARG A 18 49.50 -8.95 -0.12
C ARG A 18 49.33 -7.44 0.04
N PHE A 19 48.73 -7.01 1.16
CA PHE A 19 49.01 -5.69 1.73
C PHE A 19 49.86 -5.90 2.99
N ALA A 20 51.11 -5.44 2.94
CA ALA A 20 52.03 -5.47 4.06
C ALA A 20 51.68 -4.35 5.06
N ALA A 21 50.93 -4.70 6.10
CA ALA A 21 50.91 -3.94 7.35
C ALA A 21 51.71 -4.75 8.37
N THR A 22 52.92 -4.28 8.69
CA THR A 22 53.77 -4.83 9.75
C THR A 22 53.09 -4.65 11.10
N TYR A 23 52.44 -5.70 11.60
CA TYR A 23 52.04 -5.80 12.99
C TYR A 23 53.19 -6.39 13.83
N PRO A 24 53.45 -5.88 15.04
CA PRO A 24 54.50 -6.42 15.89
C PRO A 24 54.19 -7.88 16.24
N LYS A 25 55.23 -8.73 16.22
CA LYS A 25 55.12 -10.16 16.55
C LYS A 25 54.55 -10.32 17.96
N TYR A 26 53.40 -10.98 18.03
CA TYR A 26 52.67 -11.29 19.24
C TYR A 26 53.53 -12.18 20.16
N THR A 27 54.00 -11.65 21.29
CA THR A 27 54.74 -12.42 22.30
C THR A 27 53.86 -12.67 23.52
N PRO A 28 54.03 -13.82 24.22
CA PRO A 28 53.14 -14.24 25.31
C PRO A 28 53.06 -13.25 26.48
N LYS A 29 54.07 -12.39 26.66
CA LYS A 29 54.11 -11.38 27.72
C LYS A 29 53.08 -10.26 27.51
N LEU A 30 52.70 -9.92 26.27
CA LEU A 30 51.75 -8.83 26.01
C LEU A 30 50.28 -9.17 26.37
N LYS A 31 49.96 -10.46 26.56
CA LYS A 31 48.59 -10.93 26.81
C LYS A 31 48.10 -10.59 28.23
N ASN A 32 49.01 -10.54 29.20
CA ASN A 32 48.65 -10.38 30.61
C ASN A 32 48.63 -8.93 31.09
N GLU A 33 49.22 -7.98 30.35
CA GLU A 33 49.24 -6.57 30.74
C GLU A 33 48.06 -5.76 30.15
N LEU A 34 47.48 -6.15 29.01
CA LEU A 34 46.37 -5.41 28.38
C LEU A 34 44.96 -5.91 28.75
N PHE A 35 44.83 -7.10 29.33
CA PHE A 35 43.52 -7.69 29.64
C PHE A 35 43.57 -8.29 31.05
N PRO A 36 43.26 -7.50 32.11
CA PRO A 36 43.08 -8.07 33.43
C PRO A 36 41.95 -9.10 33.33
N HIS A 37 42.25 -10.33 33.74
CA HIS A 37 41.41 -11.53 33.73
C HIS A 37 39.91 -11.27 33.49
N VAL A 38 39.51 -11.25 32.20
CA VAL A 38 38.09 -11.36 31.85
C VAL A 38 37.69 -12.78 32.24
N ALA A 39 36.98 -12.91 33.36
CA ALA A 39 36.40 -14.16 33.78
C ALA A 39 35.67 -14.78 32.56
N PRO A 40 35.84 -16.08 32.27
CA PRO A 40 35.12 -16.71 31.18
C PRO A 40 33.63 -16.48 31.44
N VAL A 41 33.00 -15.65 30.60
CA VAL A 41 31.56 -15.45 30.67
C VAL A 41 30.96 -16.80 30.32
N SER A 42 30.58 -17.58 31.33
CA SER A 42 29.78 -18.77 31.17
C SER A 42 28.43 -18.33 30.65
N LEU A 43 28.29 -18.28 29.32
CA LEU A 43 27.01 -18.09 28.66
C LEU A 43 26.16 -19.33 28.98
N THR A 44 25.50 -19.34 30.13
CA THR A 44 24.38 -20.22 30.40
C THR A 44 23.25 -19.79 29.48
N TYR A 45 23.29 -20.25 28.22
CA TYR A 45 22.10 -20.23 27.38
C TYR A 45 21.12 -21.20 28.02
N LYS A 46 20.09 -20.68 28.68
CA LYS A 46 18.95 -21.50 29.07
C LYS A 46 18.40 -22.05 27.76
N LYS A 47 18.61 -23.35 27.49
CA LYS A 47 18.11 -24.01 26.29
C LYS A 47 16.61 -23.77 26.23
N THR A 48 16.19 -22.77 25.45
CA THR A 48 14.77 -22.49 25.26
C THR A 48 14.18 -23.73 24.61
N LYS A 49 12.92 -24.08 24.92
CA LYS A 49 12.16 -25.11 24.17
C LYS A 49 11.89 -24.70 22.71
N SER A 50 12.81 -23.96 22.06
CA SER A 50 12.72 -23.43 20.71
C SER A 50 13.11 -24.46 19.64
N ASP A 51 13.77 -25.56 20.03
CA ASP A 51 14.21 -26.59 19.09
C ASP A 51 13.17 -27.69 18.86
N GLU A 52 12.07 -27.69 19.62
CA GLU A 52 10.96 -28.61 19.44
C GLU A 52 9.97 -27.97 18.47
N TRP A 53 9.95 -28.45 17.23
CA TRP A 53 8.85 -28.20 16.30
C TRP A 53 7.55 -28.61 16.99
N THR A 54 6.79 -27.64 17.50
CA THR A 54 5.48 -27.90 18.07
C THR A 54 4.57 -28.34 16.94
N LYS A 55 4.05 -29.58 17.01
CA LYS A 55 3.03 -30.07 16.09
C LYS A 55 1.89 -29.05 16.10
N MET A 56 1.60 -28.46 14.95
CA MET A 56 0.53 -27.47 14.82
C MET A 56 -0.78 -28.13 15.25
N SER A 57 -1.28 -27.79 16.43
CA SER A 57 -2.60 -28.26 16.84
C SER A 57 -3.65 -27.51 15.99
N PRO A 58 -4.77 -28.17 15.62
CA PRO A 58 -5.84 -27.50 14.88
C PRO A 58 -6.39 -26.25 15.58
N ASN A 59 -6.27 -26.24 16.92
CA ASN A 59 -6.69 -25.16 17.79
C ASN A 59 -5.78 -23.94 17.59
N GLY A 60 -6.25 -22.97 16.80
CA GLY A 60 -5.57 -21.70 16.55
C GLY A 60 -4.95 -21.55 15.15
N LEU A 61 -5.14 -22.52 14.24
CA LEU A 61 -4.72 -22.40 12.84
C LEU A 61 -5.35 -21.20 12.14
N ILE A 62 -6.66 -21.00 12.32
CA ILE A 62 -7.40 -19.85 11.76
C ILE A 62 -6.76 -18.54 12.23
N ASN A 63 -6.51 -18.42 13.55
CA ASN A 63 -5.85 -17.25 14.11
C ASN A 63 -4.43 -17.07 13.55
N GLY A 64 -3.70 -18.17 13.32
CA GLY A 64 -2.40 -18.15 12.64
C GLY A 64 -2.49 -17.55 11.24
N TYR A 65 -3.42 -18.02 10.40
CA TYR A 65 -3.62 -17.48 9.06
C TYR A 65 -4.10 -16.03 9.06
N LEU A 66 -4.99 -15.65 9.98
CA LEU A 66 -5.43 -14.26 10.16
C LEU A 66 -4.28 -13.34 10.59
N GLN A 67 -3.32 -13.84 11.38
CA GLN A 67 -2.10 -13.12 11.71
C GLN A 67 -1.14 -13.04 10.52
N LEU A 68 -0.98 -14.14 9.77
CA LEU A 68 -0.12 -14.20 8.58
C LEU A 68 -0.60 -13.25 7.48
N SER A 69 -1.91 -13.20 7.24
CA SER A 69 -2.53 -12.29 6.26
C SER A 69 -2.60 -10.84 6.72
N LYS A 70 -2.26 -10.54 7.98
CA LYS A 70 -2.56 -9.27 8.66
C LYS A 70 -3.98 -8.80 8.36
N HIS A 71 -4.98 -9.65 8.59
CA HIS A 71 -6.38 -9.48 8.15
C HIS A 71 -6.96 -8.07 8.35
N ARG A 72 -6.68 -7.38 9.46
CA ARG A 72 -7.15 -5.99 9.70
C ARG A 72 -6.58 -4.99 8.70
N LEU A 73 -5.29 -5.12 8.38
CA LEU A 73 -4.63 -4.29 7.37
C LEU A 73 -5.12 -4.66 5.96
N SER A 74 -5.28 -5.96 5.69
CA SER A 74 -5.82 -6.44 4.41
C SER A 74 -7.26 -5.99 4.18
N LEU A 75 -8.09 -5.92 5.23
CA LEU A 75 -9.43 -5.36 5.18
C LEU A 75 -9.42 -3.85 4.89
N LEU A 76 -8.51 -3.10 5.53
CA LEU A 76 -8.33 -1.69 5.24
C LEU A 76 -7.94 -1.46 3.77
N ILE A 77 -7.02 -2.27 3.24
CA ILE A 77 -6.62 -2.21 1.82
C ILE A 77 -7.77 -2.59 0.88
N ALA A 78 -8.55 -3.61 1.23
CA ALA A 78 -9.73 -3.98 0.45
C ALA A 78 -10.80 -2.86 0.50
N SER A 79 -10.94 -2.15 1.63
CA SER A 79 -11.87 -1.04 1.75
C SER A 79 -11.48 0.18 0.89
N THR A 80 -10.18 0.43 0.69
CA THR A 80 -9.74 1.51 -0.21
C THR A 80 -9.96 1.15 -1.67
N ALA A 81 -9.80 -0.12 -2.05
CA ALA A 81 -10.20 -0.62 -3.37
C ALA A 81 -11.72 -0.53 -3.58
N ALA A 82 -12.51 -0.97 -2.59
CA ALA A 82 -13.96 -0.84 -2.63
C ALA A 82 -14.39 0.64 -2.75
N GLY A 83 -13.73 1.55 -2.03
CA GLY A 83 -13.94 2.99 -2.18
C GLY A 83 -13.65 3.49 -3.60
N GLY A 84 -12.52 3.08 -4.19
CA GLY A 84 -12.19 3.42 -5.57
C GLY A 84 -13.21 2.91 -6.59
N TYR A 85 -13.73 1.70 -6.40
CA TYR A 85 -14.81 1.15 -7.21
C TYR A 85 -16.10 1.98 -7.09
N MET A 86 -16.45 2.42 -5.89
CA MET A 86 -17.67 3.21 -5.65
C MET A 86 -17.59 4.65 -6.17
N VAL A 87 -16.38 5.21 -6.28
CA VAL A 87 -16.16 6.56 -6.83
C VAL A 87 -16.14 6.54 -8.36
N ALA A 88 -15.75 5.42 -8.96
CA ALA A 88 -15.63 5.30 -10.41
C ALA A 88 -16.96 5.56 -11.15
N PRO A 89 -16.90 6.19 -12.34
CA PRO A 89 -18.08 6.43 -13.15
C PRO A 89 -18.57 5.11 -13.76
N GLY A 90 -19.86 4.79 -13.58
CA GLY A 90 -20.48 3.63 -14.21
C GLY A 90 -21.55 2.96 -13.34
N TYR A 91 -22.18 1.93 -13.90
CA TYR A 91 -23.17 1.12 -13.19
C TYR A 91 -22.48 0.07 -12.33
N MET A 92 -22.68 0.14 -11.02
CA MET A 92 -22.10 -0.82 -10.09
C MET A 92 -22.68 -2.22 -10.30
N ASP A 93 -21.80 -3.17 -10.62
CA ASP A 93 -22.14 -4.60 -10.61
C ASP A 93 -21.71 -5.23 -9.28
N ALA A 94 -22.67 -5.83 -8.59
CA ALA A 94 -22.42 -6.49 -7.31
C ALA A 94 -21.41 -7.64 -7.42
N LYS A 95 -21.41 -8.39 -8.54
CA LYS A 95 -20.45 -9.49 -8.74
C LYS A 95 -19.04 -8.95 -8.88
N CYS A 96 -18.84 -7.95 -9.74
CA CYS A 96 -17.55 -7.28 -9.90
C CYS A 96 -17.07 -6.60 -8.61
N PHE A 97 -17.95 -5.96 -7.85
CA PHE A 97 -17.61 -5.35 -6.56
C PHE A 97 -17.10 -6.37 -5.53
N VAL A 98 -17.80 -7.51 -5.39
CA VAL A 98 -17.40 -8.60 -4.49
C VAL A 98 -16.08 -9.21 -4.95
N ALA A 99 -15.92 -9.48 -6.25
CA ALA A 99 -14.68 -10.00 -6.82
C ALA A 99 -13.50 -9.05 -6.58
N CYS A 100 -13.68 -7.75 -6.82
CA CYS A 100 -12.67 -6.72 -6.57
C CYS A 100 -12.23 -6.70 -5.10
N THR A 101 -13.19 -6.73 -4.19
CA THR A 101 -12.92 -6.66 -2.74
C THR A 101 -12.22 -7.91 -2.23
N VAL A 102 -12.75 -9.10 -2.55
CA VAL A 102 -12.19 -10.39 -2.11
C VAL A 102 -10.85 -10.65 -2.77
N GLY A 103 -10.74 -10.41 -4.08
CA GLY A 103 -9.50 -10.55 -4.84
C GLY A 103 -8.39 -9.65 -4.29
N THR A 104 -8.70 -8.37 -4.04
CA THR A 104 -7.73 -7.43 -3.44
C THR A 104 -7.32 -7.86 -2.03
N MET A 105 -8.26 -8.35 -1.21
CA MET A 105 -7.95 -8.86 0.13
C MET A 105 -6.98 -10.05 0.08
N LEU A 106 -7.17 -10.97 -0.87
CA LEU A 106 -6.28 -12.13 -1.06
C LEU A 106 -4.89 -11.72 -1.59
N MET A 107 -4.83 -10.78 -2.54
CA MET A 107 -3.56 -10.22 -3.03
C MET A 107 -2.79 -9.53 -1.89
N SER A 108 -3.50 -8.78 -1.03
CA SER A 108 -2.91 -8.15 0.16
C SER A 108 -2.46 -9.18 1.21
N ALA A 109 -3.23 -10.26 1.41
CA ALA A 109 -2.85 -11.37 2.30
C ALA A 109 -1.55 -12.04 1.83
N SER A 110 -1.42 -12.29 0.52
CA SER A 110 -0.18 -12.80 -0.10
C SER A 110 1.00 -11.87 0.15
N ALA A 111 0.83 -10.57 -0.14
CA ALA A 111 1.87 -9.55 0.05
C ALA A 111 2.36 -9.49 1.51
N ASN A 112 1.43 -9.59 2.46
CA ASN A 112 1.76 -9.63 3.89
C ASN A 112 2.49 -10.91 4.32
N ALA A 113 2.13 -12.06 3.75
CA ALA A 113 2.82 -13.32 3.98
C ALA A 113 4.27 -13.28 3.45
N CYS A 114 4.48 -12.76 2.23
CA CYS A 114 5.81 -12.51 1.68
C CYS A 114 6.61 -11.52 2.54
N ASN A 115 5.98 -10.47 3.04
CA ASN A 115 6.62 -9.52 3.94
C ASN A 115 7.06 -10.17 5.27
N HIS A 116 6.25 -11.05 5.85
CA HIS A 116 6.66 -11.82 7.03
C HIS A 116 7.87 -12.73 6.73
N LEU A 117 7.95 -13.34 5.55
CA LEU A 117 9.09 -14.17 5.15
C LEU A 117 10.38 -13.35 5.07
N LEU A 118 10.33 -12.17 4.45
CA LEU A 118 11.49 -11.32 4.24
C LEU A 118 11.92 -10.58 5.52
N GLU A 119 10.98 -10.18 6.38
CA GLU A 119 11.26 -9.36 7.56
C GLU A 119 11.46 -10.14 8.87
N ALA A 120 11.24 -11.47 8.89
CA ALA A 120 11.34 -12.29 10.10
C ALA A 120 12.57 -12.02 11.01
N PRO A 121 13.82 -11.98 10.51
CA PRO A 121 14.98 -11.72 11.38
C PRO A 121 15.02 -10.29 11.95
N TYR A 122 14.41 -9.33 11.27
CA TYR A 122 14.35 -7.93 11.71
C TYR A 122 13.17 -7.69 12.65
N ASP A 123 12.05 -8.37 12.41
CA ASP A 123 10.88 -8.34 13.28
C ASP A 123 11.19 -8.88 14.67
N ALA A 124 12.08 -9.86 14.77
CA ALA A 124 12.60 -10.39 16.04
C ALA A 124 13.23 -9.31 16.94
N GLN A 125 13.70 -8.21 16.37
CA GLN A 125 14.43 -7.15 17.07
C GLN A 125 13.52 -6.00 17.54
N MET A 126 12.22 -6.04 17.17
CA MET A 126 11.26 -4.98 17.46
C MET A 126 10.19 -5.47 18.45
N LYS A 127 9.96 -4.70 19.52
CA LYS A 127 8.99 -5.08 20.59
C LYS A 127 7.60 -5.37 20.06
N ARG A 128 7.19 -4.63 19.02
CA ARG A 128 5.86 -4.75 18.38
C ARG A 128 5.72 -6.00 17.50
N THR A 129 6.81 -6.51 16.92
CA THR A 129 6.74 -7.55 15.86
C THR A 129 7.46 -8.84 16.21
N GLN A 130 8.18 -8.88 17.34
CA GLN A 130 8.83 -10.08 17.86
C GLN A 130 7.89 -11.27 18.13
N SER A 131 6.58 -11.04 18.24
CA SER A 131 5.56 -12.08 18.44
C SER A 131 4.89 -12.55 17.14
N ARG A 132 5.35 -12.10 15.97
CA ARG A 132 4.79 -12.54 14.68
C ARG A 132 5.01 -14.03 14.45
N VAL A 133 4.05 -14.66 13.77
CA VAL A 133 3.99 -16.13 13.56
C VAL A 133 5.25 -16.77 12.98
N LEU A 134 5.98 -16.09 12.09
CA LEU A 134 7.23 -16.62 11.52
C LEU A 134 8.43 -16.41 12.45
N VAL A 135 8.41 -15.35 13.27
CA VAL A 135 9.47 -15.04 14.25
C VAL A 135 9.47 -16.09 15.37
N VAL A 136 8.28 -16.44 15.85
CA VAL A 136 8.10 -17.46 16.90
C VAL A 136 8.04 -18.90 16.34
N HIS A 137 8.40 -19.08 15.07
CA HIS A 137 8.43 -20.38 14.37
C HIS A 137 7.12 -21.19 14.44
N ARG A 138 5.97 -20.51 14.53
CA ARG A 138 4.65 -21.16 14.50
C ARG A 138 4.28 -21.67 13.09
N PHE A 139 4.82 -21.04 12.05
CA PHE A 139 4.76 -21.53 10.67
C PHE A 139 6.16 -21.74 10.11
N THR A 140 6.33 -22.78 9.30
CA THR A 140 7.54 -22.95 8.49
C THR A 140 7.58 -21.89 7.38
N PRO A 141 8.78 -21.48 6.91
CA PRO A 141 8.90 -20.60 5.75
C PRO A 141 8.22 -21.18 4.50
N LEU A 142 8.32 -22.49 4.28
CA LEU A 142 7.66 -23.17 3.17
C LEU A 142 6.12 -23.02 3.26
N HIS A 143 5.54 -23.19 4.45
CA HIS A 143 4.09 -23.06 4.64
C HIS A 143 3.59 -21.65 4.37
N ALA A 144 4.34 -20.64 4.83
CA ALA A 144 4.03 -19.25 4.56
C ALA A 144 4.16 -18.91 3.06
N LEU A 145 5.16 -19.49 2.37
CA LEU A 145 5.34 -19.33 0.93
C LEU A 145 4.20 -20.00 0.15
N THR A 146 3.79 -21.20 0.54
CA THR A 146 2.64 -21.89 -0.10
C THR A 146 1.35 -21.11 0.12
N PHE A 147 1.14 -20.54 1.31
CA PHE A 147 -0.01 -19.67 1.57
C PHE A 147 0.01 -18.43 0.68
N ALA A 148 1.16 -17.76 0.53
CA ALA A 148 1.32 -16.62 -0.36
C ALA A 148 1.08 -16.99 -1.84
N GLY A 149 1.58 -18.14 -2.29
CA GLY A 149 1.35 -18.65 -3.65
C GLY A 149 -0.12 -18.93 -3.93
N ILE A 150 -0.80 -19.67 -3.04
CA ILE A 150 -2.22 -20.00 -3.21
C ILE A 150 -3.08 -18.73 -3.19
N THR A 151 -2.85 -17.83 -2.24
CA THR A 151 -3.65 -16.59 -2.12
C THR A 151 -3.38 -15.62 -3.26
N SER A 152 -2.16 -15.55 -3.80
CA SER A 152 -1.86 -14.73 -4.98
C SER A 152 -2.51 -15.27 -6.25
N ILE A 153 -2.39 -16.57 -6.54
CA ILE A 153 -3.04 -17.19 -7.71
C ILE A 153 -4.56 -17.03 -7.60
N THR A 154 -5.14 -17.42 -6.47
CA THR A 154 -6.60 -17.32 -6.25
C THR A 154 -7.08 -15.88 -6.36
N GLY A 155 -6.39 -14.93 -5.71
CA GLY A 155 -6.75 -13.51 -5.76
C GLY A 155 -6.67 -12.94 -7.18
N ALA A 156 -5.59 -13.24 -7.92
CA ALA A 156 -5.42 -12.80 -9.29
C ALA A 156 -6.49 -13.40 -10.23
N THR A 157 -6.80 -14.69 -10.09
CA THR A 157 -7.87 -15.34 -10.88
C THR A 157 -9.24 -14.73 -10.60
N ILE A 158 -9.57 -14.43 -9.33
CA ILE A 158 -10.82 -13.75 -8.98
C ILE A 158 -10.90 -12.36 -9.61
N LEU A 159 -9.81 -11.58 -9.56
CA LEU A 159 -9.77 -10.26 -10.18
C LEU A 159 -9.89 -10.34 -11.71
N TRP A 160 -9.25 -11.32 -12.33
CA TRP A 160 -9.30 -11.51 -13.79
C TRP A 160 -10.70 -11.89 -14.24
N ALA A 161 -11.29 -12.91 -13.61
CA ALA A 161 -12.57 -13.47 -14.03
C ALA A 161 -13.77 -12.62 -13.58
N GLY A 162 -13.67 -11.98 -12.42
CA GLY A 162 -14.76 -11.20 -11.83
C GLY A 162 -14.71 -9.71 -12.13
N CYS A 163 -13.55 -9.15 -12.52
CA CYS A 163 -13.42 -7.75 -12.89
C CYS A 163 -12.92 -7.63 -14.34
N ASN A 164 -11.60 -7.64 -14.53
CA ASN A 164 -10.96 -7.55 -15.84
C ASN A 164 -9.44 -7.84 -15.74
N PRO A 165 -8.76 -8.09 -16.87
CA PRO A 165 -7.32 -8.36 -16.89
C PRO A 165 -6.45 -7.21 -16.36
N LEU A 166 -6.88 -5.95 -16.53
CA LEU A 166 -6.15 -4.77 -16.05
C LEU A 166 -6.07 -4.75 -14.52
N THR A 167 -7.18 -4.94 -13.83
CA THR A 167 -7.23 -5.01 -12.36
C THR A 167 -6.40 -6.18 -11.83
N ALA A 168 -6.45 -7.34 -12.49
CA ALA A 168 -5.62 -8.49 -12.12
C ALA A 168 -4.12 -8.18 -12.28
N ALA A 169 -3.72 -7.58 -13.40
CA ALA A 169 -2.34 -7.16 -13.66
C ALA A 169 -1.85 -6.15 -12.62
N LEU A 170 -2.67 -5.17 -12.25
CA LEU A 170 -2.35 -4.21 -11.18
C LEU A 170 -2.17 -4.90 -9.82
N GLY A 171 -3.00 -5.90 -9.50
CA GLY A 171 -2.87 -6.69 -8.28
C GLY A 171 -1.55 -7.47 -8.23
N VAL A 172 -1.18 -8.15 -9.31
CA VAL A 172 0.08 -8.90 -9.42
C VAL A 172 1.28 -7.97 -9.38
N LEU A 173 1.21 -6.85 -10.10
CA LEU A 173 2.23 -5.80 -10.06
C LEU A 173 2.41 -5.27 -8.64
N ASN A 174 1.32 -4.99 -7.93
CA ASN A 174 1.40 -4.46 -6.56
C ASN A 174 2.03 -5.48 -5.59
N LEU A 175 1.73 -6.77 -5.73
CA LEU A 175 2.37 -7.84 -4.98
C LEU A 175 3.89 -7.84 -5.23
N GLY A 176 4.32 -7.76 -6.50
CA GLY A 176 5.72 -7.69 -6.89
C GLY A 176 6.42 -6.43 -6.36
N LEU A 177 5.78 -5.26 -6.46
CA LEU A 177 6.29 -4.01 -5.92
C LEU A 177 6.42 -4.06 -4.39
N TYR A 178 5.44 -4.63 -3.69
CA TYR A 178 5.48 -4.73 -2.23
C TYR A 178 6.57 -5.67 -1.72
N ALA A 179 6.60 -6.89 -2.24
CA ALA A 179 7.51 -7.94 -1.77
C ALA A 179 8.93 -7.79 -2.36
N GLY A 180 9.04 -7.46 -3.64
CA GLY A 180 10.32 -7.41 -4.35
C GLY A 180 11.05 -6.07 -4.27
N VAL A 181 10.32 -4.95 -4.25
CA VAL A 181 10.93 -3.61 -4.26
C VAL A 181 10.85 -2.97 -2.88
N TYR A 182 9.65 -2.67 -2.41
CA TYR A 182 9.42 -1.92 -1.17
C TYR A 182 10.02 -2.61 0.06
N THR A 183 9.73 -3.90 0.28
CA THR A 183 10.15 -4.61 1.49
C THR A 183 11.69 -4.65 1.64
N PRO A 184 12.47 -5.04 0.62
CA PRO A 184 13.93 -4.96 0.68
C PRO A 184 14.43 -3.52 0.80
N LEU A 185 13.84 -2.57 0.06
CA LEU A 185 14.31 -1.19 0.00
C LEU A 185 14.32 -0.50 1.38
N LYS A 186 13.44 -0.92 2.31
CA LYS A 186 13.45 -0.46 3.71
C LYS A 186 14.80 -0.61 4.42
N ARG A 187 15.67 -1.50 3.93
CA ARG A 187 17.01 -1.76 4.46
C ARG A 187 18.10 -0.93 3.79
N TYR A 188 17.91 -0.59 2.52
CA TYR A 188 18.98 -0.05 1.69
C TYR A 188 18.87 1.47 1.51
N HIS A 189 17.65 2.00 1.38
CA HIS A 189 17.47 3.36 0.92
C HIS A 189 16.26 4.07 1.56
N ILE A 190 16.42 5.37 1.82
CA ILE A 190 15.35 6.26 2.33
C ILE A 190 14.12 6.28 1.42
N GLY A 191 14.35 6.04 0.12
CA GLY A 191 13.37 5.88 -0.96
C GLY A 191 12.26 4.86 -0.67
N CYS A 192 12.46 3.95 0.30
CA CYS A 192 11.44 2.97 0.71
C CYS A 192 10.11 3.62 1.07
N THR A 193 10.12 4.84 1.61
CA THR A 193 8.86 5.48 2.04
C THR A 193 8.01 5.91 0.85
N TRP A 194 8.64 6.42 -0.21
CA TRP A 194 7.96 6.75 -1.47
C TRP A 194 7.53 5.48 -2.21
N ALA A 195 8.37 4.46 -2.28
CA ALA A 195 8.00 3.17 -2.86
C ALA A 195 6.79 2.55 -2.14
N GLY A 196 6.76 2.64 -0.80
CA GLY A 196 5.61 2.19 0.00
C GLY A 196 4.35 3.01 -0.26
N ALA A 197 4.48 4.31 -0.50
CA ALA A 197 3.35 5.16 -0.87
C ALA A 197 2.78 4.78 -2.24
N VAL A 198 3.62 4.42 -3.22
CA VAL A 198 3.16 3.90 -4.53
C VAL A 198 2.36 2.61 -4.35
N VAL A 199 2.87 1.66 -3.56
CA VAL A 199 2.14 0.42 -3.26
C VAL A 199 0.78 0.71 -2.62
N GLY A 200 0.73 1.66 -1.68
CA GLY A 200 -0.52 2.06 -1.02
C GLY A 200 -1.53 2.77 -1.93
N ALA A 201 -1.07 3.33 -3.06
CA ALA A 201 -1.90 4.04 -4.03
C ALA A 201 -2.54 3.12 -5.09
N ILE A 202 -2.02 1.90 -5.27
CA ILE A 202 -2.53 0.97 -6.27
C ILE A 202 -3.91 0.36 -5.93
N PRO A 203 -4.23 -0.04 -4.68
CA PRO A 203 -5.54 -0.61 -4.35
C PRO A 203 -6.76 0.23 -4.76
N PRO A 204 -6.86 1.55 -4.49
CA PRO A 204 -7.97 2.36 -4.99
C PRO A 204 -7.99 2.45 -6.53
N LEU A 205 -6.82 2.45 -7.18
CA LEU A 205 -6.69 2.43 -8.63
C LEU A 205 -7.21 1.12 -9.22
N MET A 206 -6.93 -0.01 -8.56
CA MET A 206 -7.48 -1.32 -8.89
C MET A 206 -9.01 -1.32 -8.79
N GLY A 207 -9.55 -0.70 -7.74
CA GLY A 207 -10.99 -0.52 -7.55
C GLY A 207 -11.63 0.28 -8.68
N TYR A 208 -11.03 1.41 -9.02
CA TYR A 208 -11.50 2.25 -10.12
C TYR A 208 -11.49 1.49 -11.46
N ALA A 209 -10.33 0.88 -11.79
CA ALA A 209 -10.13 0.10 -13.00
C ALA A 209 -11.04 -1.14 -13.08
N ALA A 210 -11.45 -1.70 -11.94
CA ALA A 210 -12.35 -2.85 -11.90
C ALA A 210 -13.74 -2.52 -12.47
N LEU A 211 -14.22 -1.28 -12.27
CA LEU A 211 -15.48 -0.82 -12.83
C LEU A 211 -15.31 -0.29 -14.26
N THR A 212 -14.32 0.57 -14.50
CA THR A 212 -14.19 1.29 -15.78
C THR A 212 -13.45 0.51 -16.86
N GLY A 213 -12.63 -0.47 -16.48
CA GLY A 213 -11.74 -1.19 -17.40
C GLY A 213 -10.58 -0.34 -17.93
N SER A 214 -10.36 0.87 -17.42
CA SER A 214 -9.37 1.83 -17.92
C SER A 214 -8.71 2.64 -16.81
N LEU A 215 -7.56 3.27 -17.12
CA LEU A 215 -6.85 4.21 -16.25
C LEU A 215 -6.87 5.59 -16.89
N ASP A 216 -7.77 6.45 -16.43
CA ASP A 216 -7.92 7.82 -16.88
C ASP A 216 -7.34 8.82 -15.85
N PRO A 217 -7.31 10.13 -16.14
CA PRO A 217 -6.80 11.12 -15.19
C PRO A 217 -7.50 11.09 -13.82
N ALA A 218 -8.80 10.77 -13.77
CA ALA A 218 -9.56 10.68 -12.53
C ALA A 218 -9.05 9.52 -11.66
N ALA A 219 -8.75 8.36 -12.25
CA ALA A 219 -8.13 7.22 -11.60
C ALA A 219 -6.78 7.60 -10.95
N PHE A 220 -5.94 8.35 -11.67
CA PHE A 220 -4.65 8.80 -11.15
C PHE A 220 -4.78 9.85 -10.05
N VAL A 221 -5.77 10.75 -10.10
CA VAL A 221 -6.04 11.69 -9.00
C VAL A 221 -6.41 10.93 -7.73
N LEU A 222 -7.30 9.94 -7.82
CA LEU A 222 -7.68 9.10 -6.69
C LEU A 222 -6.47 8.38 -6.08
N ALA A 223 -5.63 7.77 -6.92
CA ALA A 223 -4.40 7.14 -6.49
C ALA A 223 -3.43 8.15 -5.83
N THR A 224 -3.33 9.36 -6.36
CA THR A 224 -2.43 10.41 -5.85
C THR A 224 -2.90 10.99 -4.51
N ILE A 225 -4.21 11.04 -4.27
CA ILE A 225 -4.78 11.37 -2.95
C ILE A 225 -4.32 10.33 -1.94
N LEU A 226 -4.47 9.04 -2.24
CA LEU A 226 -4.05 7.99 -1.32
C LEU A 226 -2.55 7.92 -1.15
N TYR A 227 -1.77 8.13 -2.22
CA TYR A 227 -0.32 8.30 -2.18
C TYR A 227 0.10 9.42 -1.21
N SER A 228 -0.49 10.61 -1.35
CA SER A 228 -0.14 11.77 -0.53
C SER A 228 -0.55 11.59 0.93
N TRP A 229 -1.70 10.95 1.18
CA TRP A 229 -2.16 10.64 2.53
C TRP A 229 -1.22 9.72 3.32
N GLN A 230 -0.48 8.83 2.65
CA GLN A 230 0.46 7.91 3.31
C GLN A 230 1.54 8.66 4.11
N PHE A 231 1.98 9.84 3.65
CA PHE A 231 3.08 10.57 4.30
C PHE A 231 2.74 11.09 5.69
N PRO A 232 1.69 11.92 5.91
CA PRO A 232 1.31 12.32 7.25
C PRO A 232 0.92 11.14 8.14
N HIS A 233 0.31 10.09 7.56
CA HIS A 233 -0.04 8.87 8.27
C HIS A 233 1.20 8.10 8.79
N PHE A 234 2.07 7.69 7.87
CA PHE A 234 3.24 6.87 8.19
C PHE A 234 4.29 7.66 8.98
N ASN A 235 4.52 8.94 8.67
CA ASN A 235 5.49 9.76 9.40
C ASN A 235 5.03 10.03 10.84
N GLY A 236 3.73 10.27 11.06
CA GLY A 236 3.15 10.38 12.40
C GLY A 236 3.30 9.07 13.21
N LEU A 237 3.09 7.91 12.58
CA LEU A 237 3.29 6.61 13.23
C LEU A 237 4.77 6.34 13.54
N SER A 238 5.62 6.49 12.53
CA SER A 238 7.01 6.06 12.57
C SER A 238 7.87 6.91 13.51
N TRP A 239 7.46 8.14 13.82
CA TRP A 239 8.17 9.02 14.76
C TRP A 239 8.35 8.40 16.15
N ASN A 240 7.29 7.76 16.66
CA ASN A 240 7.32 7.09 17.96
C ASN A 240 8.02 5.72 17.92
N LEU A 241 8.25 5.18 16.72
CA LEU A 241 8.87 3.88 16.49
C LEU A 241 10.33 3.99 16.01
N ARG A 242 10.87 5.20 15.90
CA ARG A 242 12.22 5.45 15.35
C ARG A 242 13.32 4.69 16.09
N GLY A 243 13.22 4.57 17.42
CA GLY A 243 14.17 3.79 18.22
C GLY A 243 14.16 2.30 17.87
N ASP A 244 12.98 1.72 17.65
CA ASP A 244 12.83 0.32 17.25
C ASP A 244 13.32 0.10 15.81
N TYR A 245 13.02 1.04 14.91
CA TYR A 245 13.49 1.00 13.53
C TYR A 245 15.01 1.11 13.43
N SER A 246 15.61 2.01 14.21
CA SER A 246 17.06 2.17 14.27
C SER A 246 17.75 0.90 14.77
N ARG A 247 17.25 0.30 15.86
CA ARG A 247 17.80 -0.97 16.39
C ARG A 247 17.70 -2.12 15.40
N ALA A 248 16.57 -2.24 14.70
CA ALA A 248 16.42 -3.25 13.68
C ALA A 248 17.24 -2.93 12.40
N GLY A 249 17.77 -1.71 12.23
CA GLY A 249 18.60 -1.26 11.11
C GLY A 249 17.84 -0.73 9.89
N TYR A 250 16.61 -0.26 10.07
CA TYR A 250 15.78 0.29 9.00
C TYR A 250 16.24 1.69 8.58
N ARG A 251 16.24 1.95 7.27
CA ARG A 251 16.64 3.23 6.64
C ARG A 251 15.42 4.13 6.33
N VAL A 252 14.40 4.12 7.18
CA VAL A 252 13.19 4.93 7.00
C VAL A 252 13.45 6.40 7.32
N MET A 253 12.66 7.32 6.74
CA MET A 253 12.87 8.78 6.88
C MET A 253 13.04 9.23 8.33
N CYS A 254 12.20 8.76 9.27
CA CYS A 254 12.28 9.16 10.68
C CYS A 254 13.56 8.72 11.42
N VAL A 255 14.37 7.84 10.83
CA VAL A 255 15.67 7.39 11.36
C VAL A 255 16.82 8.05 10.63
N THR A 256 16.73 8.17 9.29
CA THR A 256 17.85 8.65 8.47
C THR A 256 17.88 10.17 8.32
N ASP A 257 16.72 10.81 8.20
CA ASP A 257 16.60 12.26 8.04
C ASP A 257 15.25 12.76 8.59
N GLU A 258 15.28 13.20 9.85
CA GLU A 258 14.12 13.76 10.54
C GLU A 258 13.58 15.04 9.85
N GLY A 259 14.45 15.83 9.21
CA GLY A 259 14.09 17.07 8.53
C GLY A 259 13.29 16.79 7.26
N ILE A 260 13.70 15.81 6.45
CA ILE A 260 12.91 15.32 5.31
C ILE A 260 11.60 14.71 5.80
N CYS A 261 11.60 13.91 6.86
CA CYS A 261 10.38 13.35 7.45
C CYS A 261 9.33 14.45 7.75
N ARG A 262 9.74 15.53 8.42
CA ARG A 262 8.88 16.68 8.76
C ARG A 262 8.45 17.46 7.51
N ARG A 263 9.37 17.79 6.60
CA ARG A 263 9.06 18.57 5.39
C ARG A 263 8.15 17.82 4.42
N THR A 264 8.38 16.53 4.21
CA THR A 264 7.54 15.68 3.35
C THR A 264 6.13 15.57 3.91
N THR A 265 5.99 15.47 5.24
CA THR A 265 4.68 15.46 5.91
C THR A 265 3.85 16.69 5.57
N ILE A 266 4.39 17.90 5.79
CA ILE A 266 3.63 19.13 5.51
C ILE A 266 3.39 19.36 4.01
N ARG A 267 4.36 19.02 3.14
CA ARG A 267 4.22 19.13 1.68
C ARG A 267 3.07 18.28 1.16
N HIS A 268 2.97 17.02 1.59
CA HIS A 268 1.87 16.15 1.14
C HIS A 268 0.53 16.51 1.77
N SER A 269 0.51 17.07 2.99
CA SER A 269 -0.72 17.62 3.57
C SER A 269 -1.23 18.84 2.79
N LEU A 270 -0.33 19.69 2.28
CA LEU A 270 -0.70 20.78 1.36
C LEU A 270 -1.14 20.25 -0.01
N ALA A 271 -0.45 19.22 -0.53
CA ALA A 271 -0.83 18.57 -1.78
C ALA A 271 -2.24 17.97 -1.70
N LEU A 272 -2.63 17.38 -0.56
CA LEU A 272 -3.99 16.86 -0.35
C LEU A 272 -5.07 17.93 -0.51
N LEU A 273 -4.83 19.16 -0.05
CA LEU A 273 -5.77 20.27 -0.27
C LEU A 273 -5.94 20.57 -1.76
N GLY A 274 -4.84 20.69 -2.51
CA GLY A 274 -4.90 20.91 -3.96
C GLY A 274 -5.55 19.74 -4.71
N LEU A 275 -5.24 18.50 -4.32
CA LEU A 275 -5.82 17.31 -4.93
C LEU A 275 -7.32 17.20 -4.68
N CYS A 276 -7.77 17.45 -3.46
CA CYS A 276 -9.19 17.36 -3.11
C CYS A 276 -10.01 18.54 -3.63
N SER A 277 -9.49 19.77 -3.49
CA SER A 277 -10.25 20.98 -3.82
C SER A 277 -10.14 21.41 -5.28
N ILE A 278 -9.13 20.95 -6.02
CA ILE A 278 -8.89 21.36 -7.41
C ILE A 278 -8.87 20.15 -8.35
N ALA A 279 -7.92 19.22 -8.16
CA ALA A 279 -7.70 18.15 -9.15
C ALA A 279 -8.88 17.16 -9.26
N ALA A 280 -9.51 16.79 -8.14
CA ALA A 280 -10.63 15.85 -8.14
C ALA A 280 -11.88 16.42 -8.85
N PRO A 281 -12.31 17.69 -8.59
CA PRO A 281 -13.35 18.32 -9.40
C PRO A 281 -13.00 18.51 -10.87
N LEU A 282 -11.76 18.93 -11.18
CA LEU A 282 -11.33 19.17 -12.57
C LEU A 282 -11.31 17.91 -13.44
N THR A 283 -11.11 16.75 -12.83
CA THR A 283 -11.14 15.45 -13.53
C THR A 283 -12.52 14.82 -13.55
N HIS A 284 -13.55 15.52 -13.07
CA HIS A 284 -14.91 15.03 -12.88
C HIS A 284 -15.03 13.79 -11.96
N LEU A 285 -13.97 13.49 -11.19
CA LEU A 285 -13.96 12.42 -10.19
C LEU A 285 -14.97 12.72 -9.07
N THR A 286 -15.13 14.00 -8.73
CA THR A 286 -16.04 14.50 -7.70
C THR A 286 -16.70 15.81 -8.15
N SER A 287 -17.79 16.22 -7.51
CA SER A 287 -18.44 17.52 -7.74
C SER A 287 -17.74 18.67 -7.01
N LEU A 288 -18.06 19.92 -7.37
CA LEU A 288 -17.54 21.10 -6.66
C LEU A 288 -17.93 21.14 -5.17
N ASN A 289 -19.04 20.52 -4.79
CA ASN A 289 -19.44 20.41 -3.38
C ASN A 289 -18.42 19.61 -2.55
N PHE A 290 -17.73 18.64 -3.15
CA PHE A 290 -16.61 17.95 -2.51
C PHE A 290 -15.44 18.89 -2.24
N ALA A 291 -15.17 19.81 -3.15
CA ALA A 291 -14.08 20.78 -2.98
C ALA A 291 -14.27 21.60 -1.70
N PHE A 292 -15.48 22.11 -1.46
CA PHE A 292 -15.79 22.90 -0.27
C PHE A 292 -15.89 22.04 1.00
N SER A 293 -16.57 20.88 0.93
CA SER A 293 -16.75 20.01 2.10
C SER A 293 -15.46 19.33 2.57
N SER A 294 -14.46 19.18 1.71
CA SER A 294 -13.15 18.62 2.07
C SER A 294 -12.20 19.64 2.72
N ILE A 295 -12.44 20.95 2.61
CA ILE A 295 -11.57 22.01 3.15
C ILE A 295 -11.33 21.85 4.66
N PRO A 296 -12.35 21.65 5.52
CA PRO A 296 -12.12 21.54 6.97
C PRO A 296 -11.19 20.38 7.35
N LEU A 297 -11.34 19.22 6.68
CA LEU A 297 -10.50 18.04 6.92
C LEU A 297 -9.06 18.28 6.44
N ASN A 298 -8.89 18.91 5.28
CA ASN A 298 -7.58 19.26 4.74
C ASN A 298 -6.88 20.32 5.61
N ALA A 299 -7.59 21.36 6.03
CA ALA A 299 -7.07 22.39 6.94
C ALA A 299 -6.62 21.79 8.27
N ALA A 300 -7.41 20.88 8.85
CA ALA A 300 -7.02 20.17 10.06
C ALA A 300 -5.78 19.27 9.86
N MET A 301 -5.68 18.55 8.73
CA MET A 301 -4.49 17.77 8.38
C MET A 301 -3.24 18.65 8.28
N ILE A 302 -3.35 19.80 7.58
CA ILE A 302 -2.28 20.78 7.43
C ILE A 302 -1.87 21.35 8.79
N TYR A 303 -2.84 21.74 9.62
CA TYR A 303 -2.57 22.28 10.95
C TYR A 303 -1.82 21.29 11.85
N LEU A 304 -2.28 20.04 11.92
CA LEU A 304 -1.60 18.99 12.69
C LEU A 304 -0.21 18.66 12.11
N SER A 305 -0.08 18.67 10.79
CA SER A 305 1.21 18.50 10.11
C SER A 305 2.17 19.66 10.40
N TYR A 306 1.66 20.89 10.51
CA TYR A 306 2.43 22.06 10.91
C TYR A 306 2.86 21.99 12.37
N LEU A 307 1.98 21.56 13.29
CA LEU A 307 2.36 21.35 14.69
C LEU A 307 3.46 20.31 14.82
N PHE A 308 3.35 19.18 14.10
CA PHE A 308 4.41 18.17 14.02
C PHE A 308 5.68 18.72 13.36
N TYR A 309 5.54 19.52 12.31
CA TYR A 309 6.66 20.19 11.67
C TYR A 309 7.37 21.14 12.62
N LYS A 310 6.68 21.93 13.44
CA LYS A 310 7.30 22.91 14.34
C LYS A 310 7.89 22.24 15.58
N ASN A 311 7.11 21.38 16.24
CA ASN A 311 7.45 20.73 17.50
C ASN A 311 7.30 19.20 17.36
N PRO A 312 8.30 18.50 16.81
CA PRO A 312 8.21 17.08 16.52
C PRO A 312 8.41 16.24 17.80
N ASP A 313 7.33 15.94 18.52
CA ASP A 313 7.35 15.18 19.76
C ASP A 313 6.39 13.97 19.70
N ALA A 314 6.31 13.20 20.79
CA ALA A 314 5.42 12.04 20.87
C ALA A 314 3.92 12.41 20.82
N LYS A 315 3.55 13.62 21.27
CA LYS A 315 2.16 14.09 21.30
C LYS A 315 1.69 14.55 19.92
N THR A 316 2.45 15.41 19.26
CA THR A 316 2.15 15.94 17.92
C THR A 316 2.11 14.83 16.89
N SER A 317 3.06 13.89 16.93
CA SER A 317 3.08 12.71 16.05
C SER A 317 1.88 11.78 16.26
N ARG A 318 1.48 11.51 17.52
CA ARG A 318 0.28 10.69 17.83
C ARG A 318 -1.01 11.36 17.38
N ASN A 319 -1.13 12.68 17.59
CA ASN A 319 -2.31 13.43 17.17
C ASN A 319 -2.43 13.41 15.64
N LEU A 320 -1.34 13.66 14.92
CA LEU A 320 -1.31 13.56 13.46
C LEU A 320 -1.68 12.16 12.97
N PHE A 321 -1.08 11.11 13.55
CA PHE A 321 -1.39 9.72 13.19
C PHE A 321 -2.87 9.37 13.44
N ARG A 322 -3.41 9.70 14.61
CA ARG A 322 -4.82 9.43 14.94
C ARG A 322 -5.78 10.18 14.02
N PHE A 323 -5.51 11.46 13.75
CA PHE A 323 -6.34 12.22 12.81
C PHE A 323 -6.24 11.65 11.39
N SER A 324 -5.05 11.24 10.94
CA SER A 324 -4.89 10.65 9.61
C SER A 324 -5.71 9.36 9.41
N LEU A 325 -5.89 8.55 10.47
CA LEU A 325 -6.76 7.37 10.46
C LEU A 325 -8.23 7.73 10.26
N LEU A 326 -8.68 8.84 10.84
CA LEU A 326 -10.05 9.35 10.68
C LEU A 326 -10.24 10.08 9.34
N TYR A 327 -9.23 10.80 8.88
CA TYR A 327 -9.28 11.60 7.65
C TYR A 327 -9.60 10.74 6.43
N LEU A 328 -8.94 9.59 6.26
CA LEU A 328 -9.10 8.74 5.07
C LEU A 328 -10.55 8.24 4.86
N PRO A 329 -11.20 7.59 5.84
CA PRO A 329 -12.58 7.14 5.66
C PRO A 329 -13.54 8.32 5.44
N LEU A 330 -13.33 9.45 6.11
CA LEU A 330 -14.17 10.64 5.91
C LEU A 330 -14.06 11.20 4.48
N ILE A 331 -12.83 11.36 3.97
CA ILE A 331 -12.63 11.82 2.58
C ILE A 331 -13.21 10.82 1.59
N MET A 332 -13.00 9.52 1.78
CA MET A 332 -13.56 8.50 0.88
C MET A 332 -15.09 8.52 0.87
N VAL A 333 -15.74 8.68 2.03
CA VAL A 333 -17.20 8.83 2.11
C VAL A 333 -17.66 10.09 1.40
N LEU A 334 -17.00 11.23 1.62
CA LEU A 334 -17.33 12.49 0.94
C LEU A 334 -17.18 12.37 -0.58
N MET A 335 -16.14 11.70 -1.08
CA MET A 335 -15.94 11.44 -2.51
C MET A 335 -17.09 10.60 -3.08
N VAL A 336 -17.44 9.49 -2.42
CA VAL A 336 -18.52 8.59 -2.85
C VAL A 336 -19.90 9.27 -2.84
N MET A 337 -20.16 10.15 -1.87
CA MET A 337 -21.40 10.93 -1.82
C MET A 337 -21.45 11.97 -2.94
N SER A 338 -20.32 12.59 -3.24
CA SER A 338 -20.22 13.66 -4.24
C SER A 338 -20.20 13.15 -5.68
N SER A 339 -19.53 12.03 -5.97
CA SER A 339 -19.42 11.45 -7.31
C SER A 339 -20.80 11.07 -7.88
N ARG A 340 -21.71 10.60 -7.02
CA ARG A 340 -23.11 10.30 -7.37
C ARG A 340 -23.93 11.53 -7.75
N GLY A 341 -23.52 12.72 -7.30
CA GLY A 341 -24.13 13.99 -7.71
C GLY A 341 -23.79 14.33 -9.16
N THR A 342 -22.52 14.14 -9.55
CA THR A 342 -22.03 14.43 -10.91
C THR A 342 -22.67 13.52 -11.96
N SER A 343 -22.90 12.24 -11.66
CA SER A 343 -23.61 11.33 -12.57
C SER A 343 -25.05 11.77 -12.83
N ASN A 344 -25.74 12.32 -11.82
CA ASN A 344 -27.11 12.81 -11.97
C ASN A 344 -27.17 14.12 -12.76
N GLU A 345 -26.22 15.04 -12.54
CA GLU A 345 -26.12 16.29 -13.31
C GLU A 345 -25.76 16.03 -14.78
N VAL A 346 -24.79 15.16 -15.07
CA VAL A 346 -24.42 14.78 -16.45
C VAL A 346 -25.57 14.09 -17.16
N ASN A 347 -26.28 13.17 -16.49
CA ASN A 347 -27.46 12.52 -17.07
C ASN A 347 -28.61 13.52 -17.31
N SER A 348 -28.76 14.53 -16.44
CA SER A 348 -29.78 15.58 -16.60
C SER A 348 -29.46 16.51 -17.77
N ILE A 349 -28.19 16.90 -17.95
CA ILE A 349 -27.74 17.73 -19.07
C ILE A 349 -27.84 16.95 -20.38
N ALA A 350 -27.46 15.68 -20.40
CA ALA A 350 -27.63 14.80 -21.55
C ALA A 350 -29.13 14.64 -21.91
N ALA A 351 -30.00 14.42 -20.91
CA ALA A 351 -31.44 14.35 -21.10
C ALA A 351 -32.03 15.66 -21.65
N LEU A 352 -31.57 16.82 -21.18
CA LEU A 352 -31.98 18.14 -21.68
C LEU A 352 -31.49 18.37 -23.12
N SER A 353 -30.28 17.94 -23.46
CA SER A 353 -29.75 18.01 -24.84
C SER A 353 -30.55 17.12 -25.81
N THR A 354 -30.92 15.90 -25.40
CA THR A 354 -31.79 15.02 -26.21
C THR A 354 -33.24 15.51 -26.29
N SER A 355 -33.74 16.18 -25.26
CA SER A 355 -35.08 16.80 -25.26
C SER A 355 -35.15 18.02 -26.19
N SER A 356 -34.05 18.76 -26.30
CA SER A 356 -33.91 19.93 -27.20
C SER A 356 -33.90 19.53 -28.68
N LEU A 357 -33.45 18.31 -29.00
CA LEU A 357 -33.49 17.74 -30.35
C LEU A 357 -34.90 17.26 -30.78
N HIS A 358 -35.82 17.07 -29.83
CA HIS A 358 -37.20 16.65 -30.11
C HIS A 358 -38.19 17.81 -30.27
N TYR A 359 -37.75 19.06 -30.09
CA TYR A 359 -38.56 20.28 -30.20
C TYR A 359 -38.16 21.16 -31.41
N LEU A 360 -37.93 20.56 -32.57
CA LEU A 360 -38.03 21.28 -33.86
C LEU A 360 -39.36 20.93 -34.54
N PRO A 361 -40.39 21.80 -34.49
CA PRO A 361 -41.57 21.66 -35.33
C PRO A 361 -41.27 22.34 -36.67
N GLY A 362 -41.18 21.57 -37.78
CA GLY A 362 -41.00 22.21 -39.08
C GLY A 362 -40.63 21.29 -40.24
N SER A 363 -41.63 20.59 -40.77
CA SER A 363 -41.85 20.36 -42.21
C SER A 363 -40.63 20.06 -43.10
N LEU A 364 -40.44 18.78 -43.45
CA LEU A 364 -40.08 18.38 -44.82
C LEU A 364 -40.86 17.09 -45.17
N LYS A 365 -41.99 17.24 -45.88
CA LYS A 365 -42.63 16.12 -46.58
C LYS A 365 -41.68 15.62 -47.69
N PRO A 366 -41.60 14.30 -47.95
CA PRO A 366 -40.93 13.81 -49.14
C PRO A 366 -41.80 14.13 -50.37
N VAL A 367 -41.32 15.01 -51.24
CA VAL A 367 -41.92 15.21 -52.57
C VAL A 367 -41.40 14.10 -53.48
N ASN A 368 -42.20 13.05 -53.62
CA ASN A 368 -42.12 12.13 -54.75
C ASN A 368 -43.06 12.65 -55.84
N SER A 369 -42.50 13.10 -56.97
CA SER A 369 -43.23 13.24 -58.23
C SER A 369 -42.26 12.99 -59.39
N PRO A 370 -42.57 12.07 -60.32
CA PRO A 370 -41.75 11.81 -61.49
C PRO A 370 -42.02 12.89 -62.56
N VAL A 371 -40.96 13.40 -63.18
CA VAL A 371 -41.09 14.28 -64.35
C VAL A 371 -41.09 13.40 -65.61
N GLU A 372 -42.28 13.25 -66.18
CA GLU A 372 -42.54 12.74 -67.53
C GLU A 372 -42.03 13.75 -68.57
N LEU A 373 -41.13 13.32 -69.46
CA LEU A 373 -40.73 14.07 -70.65
C LEU A 373 -41.61 13.65 -71.82
N THR A 374 -42.65 14.42 -72.11
CA THR A 374 -43.48 14.27 -73.31
C THR A 374 -42.91 15.13 -74.43
N VAL A 375 -42.28 14.50 -75.42
CA VAL A 375 -41.92 15.11 -76.71
C VAL A 375 -43.20 15.24 -77.55
N LYS A 376 -43.54 16.46 -77.97
CA LYS A 376 -44.54 16.70 -79.03
C LYS A 376 -43.79 17.04 -80.33
N SER A 377 -44.07 16.19 -81.32
CA SER A 377 -43.94 16.31 -82.79
C SER A 377 -43.00 17.35 -83.38
#